data_AF-E0U9E1-F1
#
_entry.id   AF-E0U9E1-F1
#
_cell.length_a   1.000
_cell.length_b   1.000
_cell.length_c   1.000
_cell.angle_alpha   90.00
_cell.angle_beta   90.00
_cell.angle_gamma   90.00
#
_symmetry.space_group_name_H-M   'P 1'
#
loop_
_entity.id
_entity.type
_entity.pdbx_description
1 polymer ?
#
loop_
_entity_poly.entity_id
_entity_poly.type
_entity_poly.pdbx_seq_one_letter_code
_entity_poly.pdbx_strand_id
1 'polypeptide(L)'
;MSEIKQNVDNKEPIKEEDQYEGRLTANPGDRISEEPQTIEEKAQQVAVDSWDIVGYQQVPTYFVVDNPDGSQEALHHVKDADKISDVIRQARVDEDGNRVWW
;
A
#
# COMPACT_ATOMS: atom_id res chain seq x y z
N MET A 1 -16.38 -23.49 -23.12
CA MET A 1 -16.19 -22.02 -23.17
C MET A 1 -17.04 -21.46 -22.07
N SER A 2 -16.44 -21.11 -20.93
CA SER A 2 -17.17 -20.63 -19.75
C SER A 2 -17.43 -19.14 -19.92
N GLU A 3 -18.70 -18.72 -19.86
CA GLU A 3 -19.09 -17.31 -19.96
C GLU A 3 -18.59 -16.52 -18.74
N ILE A 4 -17.86 -15.43 -18.99
CA ILE A 4 -17.43 -14.47 -17.96
C ILE A 4 -18.57 -13.47 -17.82
N LYS A 5 -19.32 -13.52 -16.70
CA LYS A 5 -20.35 -12.52 -16.39
C LYS A 5 -19.69 -11.22 -15.97
N GLN A 6 -19.97 -10.14 -16.70
CA GLN A 6 -19.53 -8.79 -16.34
C GLN A 6 -20.61 -8.08 -15.53
N ASN A 7 -20.20 -7.17 -14.64
CA ASN A 7 -21.08 -6.43 -13.73
C ASN A 7 -22.16 -5.56 -14.43
N VAL A 8 -22.07 -5.42 -15.76
CA VAL A 8 -23.07 -4.77 -16.61
C VAL A 8 -24.35 -5.59 -16.83
N ASP A 9 -24.37 -6.86 -16.40
CA ASP A 9 -25.55 -7.74 -16.51
C ASP A 9 -26.60 -7.54 -15.39
N ASN A 10 -26.31 -6.71 -14.38
CA ASN A 10 -27.23 -6.46 -13.27
C ASN A 10 -28.24 -5.34 -13.61
N LYS A 11 -29.52 -5.71 -13.68
CA LYS A 11 -30.63 -4.86 -14.16
C LYS A 11 -31.20 -3.91 -13.10
N GLU A 12 -30.75 -4.00 -11.85
CA GLU A 12 -31.22 -3.15 -10.76
C GLU A 12 -30.15 -2.09 -10.41
N PRO A 13 -30.50 -0.79 -10.44
CA PRO A 13 -29.58 0.25 -9.97
C PRO A 13 -29.33 0.05 -8.48
N ILE A 14 -28.06 0.04 -8.09
CA ILE A 14 -27.63 -0.02 -6.69
C ILE A 14 -28.24 1.19 -5.98
N LYS A 15 -29.14 0.97 -5.01
CA LYS A 15 -29.80 2.04 -4.26
C LYS A 15 -28.74 2.92 -3.59
N GLU A 16 -28.82 4.24 -3.77
CA GLU A 16 -27.87 5.23 -3.21
C GLU A 16 -27.80 5.22 -1.68
N GLU A 17 -28.77 4.58 -1.03
CA GLU A 17 -28.92 4.51 0.43
C GLU A 17 -27.96 3.49 1.06
N ASP A 18 -27.66 2.39 0.35
CA ASP A 18 -26.68 1.36 0.75
C ASP A 18 -25.23 1.76 0.46
N GLN A 19 -25.05 2.95 -0.12
CA GLN A 19 -23.77 3.39 -0.63
C GLN A 19 -22.91 4.11 0.41
N TYR A 20 -23.39 4.54 1.58
CA TYR A 20 -22.57 5.45 2.42
C TYR A 20 -22.43 5.06 3.89
N GLU A 21 -23.19 4.11 4.41
CA GLU A 21 -22.90 3.51 5.72
C GLU A 21 -21.79 2.46 5.56
N GLY A 22 -20.59 2.77 6.08
CA GLY A 22 -19.44 1.87 6.03
C GLY A 22 -18.48 2.05 4.84
N ARG A 23 -18.65 3.09 4.01
CA ARG A 23 -17.63 3.48 3.01
C ARG A 23 -16.43 4.11 3.69
N LEU A 24 -15.47 3.27 4.05
CA LEU A 24 -14.16 3.70 4.51
C LEU A 24 -13.44 4.40 3.34
N THR A 25 -12.86 5.57 3.62
CA THR A 25 -12.12 6.40 2.63
C THR A 25 -10.80 5.78 2.20
N ALA A 26 -10.34 4.75 2.91
CA ALA A 26 -9.12 4.02 2.63
C ALA A 26 -9.45 2.60 2.17
N ASN A 27 -8.63 2.05 1.27
CA ASN A 27 -8.79 0.65 0.86
C ASN A 27 -8.62 -0.25 2.09
N PRO A 28 -9.23 -1.45 2.12
CA PRO A 28 -9.02 -2.38 3.22
C PRO A 28 -7.55 -2.68 3.50
N GLY A 29 -6.72 -2.75 2.46
CA GLY A 29 -5.27 -2.97 2.57
C GLY A 29 -4.48 -1.75 3.08
N ASP A 30 -5.06 -0.56 3.10
CA ASP A 30 -4.45 0.66 3.65
C ASP A 30 -4.68 0.81 5.17
N ARG A 31 -5.35 -0.16 5.79
CA ARG A 31 -5.71 -0.08 7.20
C ARG A 31 -4.55 -0.53 8.06
N ILE A 32 -4.29 0.26 9.09
CA ILE A 32 -3.37 -0.13 10.15
C ILE A 32 -4.12 -1.05 11.11
N SER A 33 -3.57 -2.23 11.36
CA SER A 33 -4.09 -3.16 12.37
C SER A 33 -4.08 -2.50 13.75
N GLU A 34 -5.14 -2.75 14.53
CA GLU A 34 -5.15 -2.37 15.96
C GLU A 34 -4.22 -3.26 16.79
N GLU A 35 -3.96 -4.49 16.31
CA GLU A 35 -3.01 -5.41 16.94
C GLU A 35 -1.56 -5.10 16.52
N PRO A 36 -0.58 -5.22 17.43
CA PRO A 36 0.83 -5.07 17.10
C PRO A 36 1.27 -6.10 16.06
N GLN A 37 2.07 -5.68 15.08
CA GLN A 37 2.60 -6.53 14.02
C GLN A 37 4.11 -6.38 13.92
N THR A 38 4.78 -7.47 13.58
CA THR A 38 6.22 -7.52 13.27
C THR A 38 6.54 -6.80 11.95
N ILE A 39 7.82 -6.55 11.70
CA ILE A 39 8.28 -5.92 10.45
C ILE A 39 8.00 -6.87 9.27
N GLU A 40 8.23 -8.16 9.46
CA GLU A 40 8.01 -9.19 8.46
C GLU A 40 6.53 -9.30 8.06
N GLU A 41 5.61 -9.21 9.03
CA GLU A 41 4.17 -9.20 8.77
C GLU A 41 3.73 -7.94 8.04
N LYS A 42 4.29 -6.77 8.40
CA LYS A 42 4.02 -5.51 7.70
C LYS A 42 4.57 -5.50 6.27
N ALA A 43 5.72 -6.13 6.04
CA ALA A 43 6.35 -6.21 4.73
C ALA A 43 5.52 -7.02 3.72
N GLN A 44 4.67 -7.93 4.18
CA GLN A 44 3.80 -8.75 3.34
C GLN A 44 2.44 -8.10 3.04
N GLN A 45 2.12 -6.97 3.68
CA GLN A 45 0.82 -6.31 3.51
C GLN A 45 0.73 -5.56 2.19
N VAL A 46 -0.40 -5.74 1.51
CA VAL A 46 -0.67 -5.19 0.18
C VAL A 46 -1.91 -4.30 0.25
N ALA A 47 -1.72 -3.04 -0.12
CA ALA A 47 -2.74 -2.00 -0.16
C ALA A 47 -3.69 -2.19 -1.35
N VAL A 48 -3.11 -2.45 -2.51
CA VAL A 48 -3.82 -2.65 -3.78
C VAL A 48 -3.23 -3.87 -4.46
N ASP A 49 -4.10 -4.79 -4.87
CA ASP A 49 -3.76 -5.96 -5.67
C ASP A 49 -4.92 -6.22 -6.65
N SER A 50 -4.89 -5.52 -7.79
CA SER A 50 -6.00 -5.58 -8.74
C SER A 50 -5.60 -5.16 -10.16
N TRP A 51 -6.49 -5.41 -11.11
CA TRP A 51 -6.38 -4.92 -12.48
C TRP A 51 -7.11 -3.59 -12.64
N ASP A 52 -6.46 -2.62 -13.27
CA ASP A 52 -7.07 -1.38 -13.76
C ASP A 52 -6.94 -1.29 -15.31
N ILE A 53 -7.58 -0.29 -15.92
CA ILE A 53 -7.54 -0.02 -17.37
C ILE A 53 -6.11 0.12 -17.91
N VAL A 54 -5.15 0.48 -17.05
CA VAL A 54 -3.72 0.62 -17.38
C VAL A 54 -2.91 -0.67 -17.16
N GLY A 55 -3.49 -1.70 -16.55
CA GLY A 55 -2.85 -2.98 -16.27
C GLY A 55 -2.98 -3.45 -14.82
N TYR A 56 -2.32 -4.56 -14.50
CA TYR A 56 -2.25 -5.08 -13.14
C TYR A 56 -1.34 -4.21 -12.27
N GLN A 57 -1.84 -3.87 -11.08
CA GLN A 57 -1.15 -3.03 -10.12
C GLN A 57 -1.12 -3.69 -8.75
N GLN A 58 0.08 -3.81 -8.21
CA GLN A 58 0.33 -4.24 -6.84
C GLN A 58 1.05 -3.11 -6.08
N VAL A 59 0.48 -2.67 -4.95
CA VAL A 59 1.02 -1.59 -4.13
C VAL A 59 1.17 -2.10 -2.69
N PRO A 60 2.38 -2.04 -2.10
CA PRO A 60 2.58 -2.44 -0.71
C PRO A 60 1.99 -1.40 0.26
N THR A 61 1.52 -1.86 1.41
CA THR A 61 1.02 -0.98 2.47
C THR A 61 2.17 -0.29 3.22
N TYR A 62 3.26 -1.02 3.45
CA TYR A 62 4.45 -0.56 4.15
C TYR A 62 5.71 -0.68 3.30
N PHE A 63 6.64 0.25 3.48
CA PHE A 63 8.00 0.16 2.98
C PHE A 63 8.93 -0.18 4.14
N VAL A 64 9.68 -1.26 4.01
CA VAL A 64 10.75 -1.56 4.97
C VAL A 64 11.98 -0.75 4.60
N VAL A 65 12.49 0.01 5.57
CA VAL A 65 13.67 0.86 5.40
C VAL A 65 14.72 0.50 6.43
N ASP A 66 15.97 0.47 5.98
CA ASP A 66 17.14 0.43 6.87
C ASP A 66 17.49 1.86 7.28
N ASN A 67 17.75 2.08 8.56
CA ASN A 67 18.22 3.34 9.12
C ASN A 67 19.75 3.37 9.22
N PRO A 68 20.37 4.56 9.39
CA PRO A 68 21.82 4.69 9.53
C PRO A 68 22.43 3.88 10.69
N ASP A 69 21.64 3.65 11.75
CA ASP A 69 22.04 2.89 12.94
C ASP A 69 21.94 1.36 12.76
N GLY A 70 21.53 0.90 11.57
CA GLY A 70 21.31 -0.51 11.25
C GLY A 70 19.97 -1.06 11.73
N SER A 71 19.10 -0.23 12.33
CA SER A 71 17.72 -0.63 12.65
C SER A 71 16.85 -0.68 11.40
N GLN A 72 15.83 -1.51 11.42
CA GLN A 72 14.81 -1.58 10.38
C GLN A 72 13.48 -1.05 10.88
N GLU A 73 12.76 -0.35 10.01
CA GLU A 73 11.42 0.13 10.28
C GLU A 73 10.50 -0.10 9.08
N ALA A 74 9.23 -0.42 9.35
CA ALA A 74 8.18 -0.50 8.34
C ALA A 74 7.36 0.80 8.34
N LEU A 75 7.49 1.60 7.28
CA LEU A 75 6.83 2.90 7.12
C LEU A 75 5.56 2.77 6.28
N HIS A 76 4.43 3.22 6.80
CA HIS A 76 3.15 3.19 6.09
C HIS A 76 3.12 4.24 4.98
N HIS A 77 2.79 3.84 3.75
CA HIS A 77 2.90 4.70 2.56
C HIS A 77 2.12 6.03 2.66
N VAL A 78 0.93 6.05 3.26
CA VAL A 78 0.19 7.30 3.54
C VAL A 78 0.61 7.99 4.84
N LYS A 79 0.57 7.29 5.98
CA LYS A 79 0.74 7.92 7.30
C LYS A 79 2.14 8.43 7.56
N ASP A 80 3.15 7.77 6.99
CA ASP A 80 4.55 8.08 7.22
C ASP A 80 5.19 8.77 6.00
N ALA A 81 4.39 9.40 5.14
CA ALA A 81 4.86 10.03 3.90
C ALA A 81 5.99 11.04 4.13
N ASP A 82 5.92 11.83 5.21
CA ASP A 82 6.98 12.77 5.58
C ASP A 82 8.29 12.05 5.92
N LYS A 83 8.22 10.99 6.73
CA LYS A 83 9.38 10.18 7.12
C LYS A 83 9.96 9.41 5.93
N ILE A 84 9.11 8.90 5.05
CA ILE A 84 9.52 8.29 3.77
C ILE A 84 10.28 9.34 2.93
N SER A 85 9.74 10.55 2.84
CA SER A 85 10.39 11.64 2.11
C SER A 85 11.74 12.01 2.74
N ASP A 86 11.83 12.04 4.07
CA ASP A 86 13.08 12.26 4.80
C ASP A 86 14.11 11.16 4.51
N VAL A 87 13.69 9.89 4.56
CA VAL A 87 14.53 8.73 4.23
C VAL A 87 15.05 8.83 2.80
N ILE A 88 14.19 9.17 1.83
CA ILE A 88 14.59 9.33 0.42
C ILE A 88 15.58 10.49 0.28
N ARG A 89 15.38 11.61 0.98
CA ARG A 89 16.29 12.76 0.94
C ARG A 89 17.66 12.46 1.56
N GLN A 90 17.70 11.62 2.57
CA GLN A 90 18.93 11.19 3.25
C GLN A 90 19.64 10.06 2.49
N ALA A 91 18.90 9.27 1.72
CA ALA A 91 19.42 8.19 0.89
C ALA A 91 20.26 8.73 -0.27
N ARG A 92 21.52 9.03 0.03
CA ARG A 92 22.55 9.24 -0.99
C ARG A 92 23.02 7.89 -1.52
N VAL A 93 23.55 7.90 -2.73
CA VAL A 93 24.15 6.73 -3.37
C VAL A 93 25.62 7.02 -3.69
N ASP A 94 26.46 6.01 -3.62
CA ASP A 94 27.82 6.05 -4.17
C ASP A 94 27.82 5.85 -5.70
N GLU A 95 29.01 5.80 -6.30
CA GLU A 95 29.19 5.60 -7.75
C GLU A 95 28.68 4.24 -8.24
N ASP A 96 28.61 3.25 -7.34
CA ASP A 96 28.12 1.90 -7.61
C ASP A 96 26.59 1.78 -7.39
N GLY A 97 25.94 2.86 -6.96
CA GLY A 97 24.51 2.91 -6.68
C GLY A 97 24.12 2.35 -5.31
N ASN A 98 25.08 2.03 -4.44
CA ASN A 98 24.78 1.56 -3.09
C ASN A 98 24.36 2.74 -2.23
N ARG A 99 23.35 2.53 -1.38
CA ARG A 99 22.90 3.52 -0.41
C ARG A 99 23.99 3.76 0.64
N VAL A 100 24.22 5.02 0.97
CA VAL A 100 25.22 5.39 1.98
C VAL A 100 24.76 6.48 2.92
N TRP A 101 25.26 6.40 4.15
CA TRP A 101 24.92 7.25 5.29
C TRP A 101 26.18 7.95 5.79
N TRP A 102 26.37 9.22 5.45
CA TRP A 102 27.46 10.07 5.95
C TRP A 102 27.04 11.54 6.00
#